data_AF-A0A354Q827-F1
#
_entry.id   AF-A0A354Q827-F1
#
_cell.length_a   1.000
_cell.length_b   1.000
_cell.length_c   1.000
_cell.angle_alpha   90.00
_cell.angle_beta   90.00
_cell.angle_gamma   90.00
#
_symmetry.space_group_name_H-M   'P 1'
#
loop_
_entity.id
_entity.type
_entity.pdbx_description
1 polymer ?
#
loop_
_entity_poly.entity_id
_entity_poly.type
_entity_poly.pdbx_seq_one_letter_code
_entity_poly.pdbx_strand_id
1 'polypeptide(L)'
;MLSVQLRFYEELNDFIRKEYRKKQINRHLKHRTTVKDVIESFGVPHTEVDLILVNGKSESFNYHVKDQDKISVYPVFESFDISSITRLQGRSLRNIRFVADVQLGKLAKKLRFLGLDVEYRNDFTNEKILQRVTHGKRVLLTRDRRLLMHNVVQHGYLLRSDLPDKQTVEVVFRFDLADQLNPFARCAECNSVLHTVPKAQILNHLEPKTKLYYQNFVQCERCRKVYWEGSHFIHLNEFVKWVRDSTRQLTR
;
A
#
# COMPACT_ATOMS: atom_id res chain seq x y z
N MET A 1 1.62 28.19 -26.16
CA MET A 1 2.18 28.08 -24.79
C MET A 1 1.00 28.27 -23.84
N LEU A 2 0.73 27.30 -22.97
CA LEU A 2 -0.39 27.37 -22.04
C LEU A 2 0.14 27.81 -20.67
N SER A 3 -0.47 28.79 -20.04
CA SER A 3 -0.18 29.22 -18.67
C SER A 3 -1.23 28.65 -17.73
N VAL A 4 -0.81 27.96 -16.68
CA VAL A 4 -1.70 27.26 -15.75
C VAL A 4 -1.26 27.49 -14.30
N GLN A 5 -2.23 27.40 -13.39
CA GLN A 5 -2.03 27.57 -11.96
C GLN A 5 -2.29 26.22 -11.28
N LEU A 6 -1.33 25.72 -10.50
CA LEU A 6 -1.46 24.46 -9.78
C LEU A 6 -1.27 24.64 -8.27
N ARG A 7 -2.01 23.87 -7.47
CA ARG A 7 -1.79 23.77 -6.04
C ARG A 7 -1.96 22.33 -5.56
N PHE A 8 -0.97 21.85 -4.82
CA PHE A 8 -0.99 20.55 -4.16
C PHE A 8 -1.38 20.70 -2.69
N TYR A 9 -2.30 19.87 -2.22
CA TYR A 9 -2.83 19.92 -0.87
C TYR A 9 -2.23 18.82 0.02
N GLU A 10 -2.20 19.10 1.33
CA GLU A 10 -1.76 18.18 2.38
C GLU A 10 -0.47 17.43 2.05
N GLU A 11 -0.49 16.10 2.15
CA GLU A 11 0.67 15.24 2.02
C GLU A 11 1.22 15.13 0.59
N LEU A 12 0.50 15.63 -0.42
CA LEU A 12 1.06 15.76 -1.77
C LEU A 12 2.25 16.73 -1.82
N ASN A 13 2.36 17.62 -0.83
CA ASN A 13 3.48 18.53 -0.70
C ASN A 13 4.80 17.81 -0.36
N ASP A 14 4.75 16.57 0.16
CA ASP A 14 5.94 15.79 0.46
C ASP A 14 6.67 15.31 -0.81
N PHE A 15 5.95 15.26 -1.93
CA PHE A 15 6.49 14.81 -3.21
C PHE A 15 7.22 15.91 -3.97
N ILE A 16 6.80 17.18 -3.80
CA ILE A 16 7.27 18.32 -4.59
C ILE A 16 8.42 19.09 -3.93
N ARG A 17 9.15 19.86 -4.74
CA ARG A 17 10.27 20.72 -4.30
C ARG A 17 9.81 21.74 -3.25
N LYS A 18 10.67 22.05 -2.27
CA LYS A 18 10.33 22.83 -1.07
C LYS A 18 9.74 24.20 -1.39
N GLU A 19 10.23 24.86 -2.43
CA GLU A 19 9.78 26.17 -2.91
C GLU A 19 8.32 26.18 -3.42
N TYR A 20 7.80 25.03 -3.86
CA TYR A 20 6.45 24.88 -4.39
C TYR A 20 5.44 24.42 -3.33
N ARG A 21 5.91 24.00 -2.16
CA ARG A 21 5.04 23.43 -1.11
C ARG A 21 4.07 24.47 -0.55
N LYS A 22 2.81 24.05 -0.42
CA LYS A 22 1.68 24.80 0.15
C LYS A 22 1.43 26.15 -0.53
N LYS A 23 1.84 26.29 -1.79
CA LYS A 23 1.72 27.51 -2.59
C LYS A 23 1.03 27.23 -3.91
N GLN A 24 0.51 28.31 -4.49
CA GLN A 24 0.06 28.29 -5.88
C GLN A 24 1.28 28.42 -6.80
N ILE A 25 1.33 27.56 -7.82
CA ILE A 25 2.46 27.41 -8.73
C ILE A 25 1.99 27.81 -10.14
N ASN A 26 2.66 28.80 -10.73
CA ASN A 26 2.43 29.14 -12.13
C ASN A 26 3.36 28.28 -13.02
N ARG A 27 2.79 27.61 -14.03
CA ARG A 27 3.55 26.81 -14.99
C ARG A 27 3.20 27.18 -16.42
N HIS A 28 4.22 27.19 -17.25
CA HIS A 28 4.07 27.33 -18.69
C HIS A 28 4.32 25.97 -19.36
N LEU A 29 3.34 25.52 -20.13
CA LEU A 29 3.37 24.25 -20.85
C LEU A 29 3.64 24.53 -22.34
N LYS A 30 4.60 23.81 -22.91
CA LYS A 30 5.00 23.96 -24.31
C LYS A 30 4.02 23.28 -25.27
N HIS A 31 3.38 22.20 -24.83
CA HIS A 31 2.48 21.37 -25.63
C HIS A 31 1.19 21.07 -24.87
N ARG A 32 0.15 20.66 -25.60
CA ARG A 32 -1.05 20.10 -24.98
C ARG A 32 -0.68 18.81 -24.27
N THR A 33 -1.15 18.65 -23.04
CA THR A 33 -0.82 17.54 -22.17
C THR A 33 -2.00 17.26 -21.23
N THR A 34 -2.01 16.12 -20.58
CA THR A 34 -3.06 15.77 -19.63
C THR A 34 -2.75 16.34 -18.25
N VAL A 35 -3.76 16.49 -17.40
CA VAL A 35 -3.54 16.90 -16.01
C VAL A 35 -2.66 15.89 -15.26
N LYS A 36 -2.76 14.59 -15.60
CA LYS A 36 -1.88 13.53 -15.07
C LYS A 36 -0.41 13.83 -15.34
N ASP A 37 -0.06 14.09 -16.59
CA ASP A 37 1.33 14.37 -16.97
C ASP A 37 1.88 15.61 -16.24
N VAL A 38 1.04 16.64 -16.09
CA VAL A 38 1.44 17.85 -15.35
C VAL A 38 1.69 17.52 -13.88
N ILE A 39 0.80 16.77 -13.22
CA ILE A 39 0.96 16.31 -11.84
C ILE A 39 2.24 15.50 -11.67
N GLU A 40 2.47 14.49 -12.52
CA GLU A 40 3.64 13.61 -12.46
C GLU A 40 4.94 14.36 -12.75
N SER A 41 4.90 15.43 -13.56
CA SER A 41 6.07 16.28 -13.81
C SER A 41 6.58 16.99 -12.54
N PHE A 42 5.74 17.15 -11.51
CA PHE A 42 6.13 17.65 -10.20
C PHE A 42 6.68 16.57 -9.26
N GLY A 43 6.68 15.31 -9.68
CA GLY A 43 7.15 14.19 -8.87
C GLY A 43 6.06 13.51 -8.04
N VAL A 44 4.78 13.90 -8.21
CA VAL A 44 3.63 13.33 -7.51
C VAL A 44 3.11 12.12 -8.31
N PRO A 45 3.15 10.89 -7.77
CA PRO A 45 2.53 9.74 -8.44
C PRO A 45 1.02 9.91 -8.51
N HIS A 46 0.40 9.57 -9.64
CA HIS A 46 -1.05 9.64 -9.80
C HIS A 46 -1.82 8.74 -8.82
N THR A 47 -1.19 7.67 -8.32
CA THR A 47 -1.74 6.78 -7.29
C THR A 47 -1.93 7.44 -5.93
N GLU A 48 -1.27 8.57 -5.68
CA GLU A 48 -1.39 9.34 -4.43
C GLU A 48 -2.48 10.41 -4.50
N VAL A 49 -3.13 10.59 -5.66
CA VAL A 49 -4.15 11.63 -5.92
C VAL A 49 -5.54 11.00 -6.00
N ASP A 50 -6.50 11.57 -5.27
CA ASP A 50 -7.90 11.10 -5.27
C ASP A 50 -8.89 12.10 -5.85
N LEU A 51 -8.59 13.40 -5.78
CA LEU A 51 -9.45 14.43 -6.37
C LEU A 51 -8.61 15.48 -7.11
N ILE A 52 -9.01 15.74 -8.34
CA ILE A 52 -8.51 16.85 -9.16
C ILE A 52 -9.69 17.78 -9.40
N LEU A 53 -9.51 19.06 -9.04
CA LEU A 53 -10.44 20.11 -9.41
C LEU A 53 -9.79 21.01 -10.46
N VAL A 54 -10.42 21.13 -11.62
CA VAL A 54 -10.06 22.12 -12.64
C VAL A 54 -11.13 23.21 -12.65
N ASN A 55 -10.73 24.43 -12.30
CA ASN A 55 -11.63 25.59 -12.17
C ASN A 55 -12.84 25.29 -11.25
N GLY A 56 -12.61 24.52 -10.19
CA GLY A 56 -13.63 24.12 -9.21
C GLY A 56 -14.49 22.91 -9.61
N LYS A 57 -14.29 22.32 -10.79
CA LYS A 57 -15.01 21.12 -11.23
C LYS A 57 -14.15 19.87 -11.09
N SER A 58 -14.73 18.78 -10.59
CA SER A 58 -14.07 17.48 -10.49
C SER A 58 -13.80 16.93 -11.89
N GLU A 59 -12.55 16.55 -12.14
CA GLU A 59 -12.07 16.07 -13.44
C GLU A 59 -11.22 14.80 -13.30
N SER A 60 -11.14 14.03 -14.38
CA SER A 60 -10.31 12.83 -14.44
C SER A 60 -8.85 13.13 -14.82
N PHE A 61 -7.96 12.16 -14.60
CA PHE A 61 -6.55 12.21 -15.06
C PHE A 61 -6.39 12.48 -16.57
N ASN A 62 -7.39 12.14 -17.38
CA ASN A 62 -7.36 12.30 -18.83
C ASN A 62 -7.76 13.71 -19.30
N TYR A 63 -8.12 14.61 -18.37
CA TYR A 63 -8.47 15.99 -18.73
C TYR A 63 -7.29 16.67 -19.44
N HIS A 64 -7.56 17.20 -20.64
CA HIS A 64 -6.59 17.97 -21.41
C HIS A 64 -6.53 19.40 -20.93
N VAL A 65 -5.35 19.80 -20.46
CA VAL A 65 -5.13 21.10 -19.84
C VAL A 65 -5.30 22.24 -20.85
N LYS A 66 -6.04 23.28 -20.45
CA LYS A 66 -6.32 24.49 -21.24
C LYS A 66 -5.57 25.70 -20.67
N ASP A 67 -5.51 26.76 -21.46
CA ASP A 67 -4.89 28.02 -21.01
C ASP A 67 -5.70 28.62 -19.85
N GLN A 68 -4.99 29.17 -18.87
CA GLN A 68 -5.52 29.76 -17.63
C GLN A 68 -6.21 28.77 -16.66
N ASP A 69 -6.09 27.46 -16.86
CA ASP A 69 -6.66 26.49 -15.93
C ASP A 69 -6.08 26.63 -14.52
N LYS A 70 -6.97 26.60 -13.53
CA LYS A 70 -6.65 26.51 -12.10
C LYS A 70 -6.88 25.09 -11.62
N ILE A 71 -5.81 24.39 -11.29
CA ILE A 71 -5.79 22.97 -10.96
C ILE A 71 -5.47 22.81 -9.47
N SER A 72 -6.43 22.31 -8.70
CA SER A 72 -6.24 21.91 -7.31
C SER A 72 -6.16 20.39 -7.24
N VAL A 73 -5.11 19.88 -6.62
CA VAL A 73 -4.82 18.44 -6.54
C VAL A 73 -4.83 18.02 -5.08
N TYR A 74 -5.67 17.04 -4.77
CA TYR A 74 -5.88 16.56 -3.42
C TYR A 74 -5.48 15.09 -3.29
N PRO A 75 -4.85 14.73 -2.17
CA PRO A 75 -4.43 13.36 -1.92
C PRO A 75 -5.63 12.45 -1.64
N VAL A 76 -5.34 11.16 -1.50
CA VAL A 76 -6.30 10.17 -1.04
C VAL A 76 -6.71 10.41 0.41
N PHE A 77 -7.94 10.87 0.61
CA PHE A 77 -8.54 11.02 1.93
C PHE A 77 -9.21 9.72 2.37
N GLU A 78 -8.76 9.14 3.49
CA GLU A 78 -9.44 7.99 4.10
C GLU A 78 -10.36 8.38 5.25
N SER A 79 -10.16 9.55 5.87
CA SER A 79 -10.89 9.97 7.07
C SER A 79 -12.14 10.82 6.83
N PHE A 80 -12.46 11.18 5.59
CA PHE A 80 -13.68 11.94 5.26
C PHE A 80 -14.56 11.18 4.28
N ASP A 81 -15.82 10.98 4.66
CA ASP A 81 -16.85 10.44 3.78
C ASP A 81 -17.25 11.49 2.74
N ILE A 82 -16.45 11.58 1.68
CA ILE A 82 -16.72 12.40 0.48
C ILE A 82 -17.41 11.53 -0.59
N SER A 83 -18.37 10.70 -0.21
CA SER A 83 -19.09 9.80 -1.13
C SER A 83 -19.90 10.54 -2.21
N SER A 84 -20.16 11.84 -2.02
CA SER A 84 -20.91 12.70 -2.96
C SER A 84 -20.08 13.29 -4.12
N ILE A 85 -18.75 13.10 -4.14
CA ILE A 85 -17.88 13.62 -5.20
C ILE A 85 -17.26 12.44 -5.99
N THR A 86 -17.16 12.58 -7.31
CA THR A 86 -16.48 11.62 -8.20
C THR A 86 -15.03 11.42 -7.75
N ARG A 87 -14.76 10.31 -7.04
CA ARG A 87 -13.42 9.91 -6.58
C ARG A 87 -12.63 9.26 -7.70
N LEU A 88 -11.34 9.56 -7.80
CA LEU A 88 -10.44 8.92 -8.77
C LEU A 88 -10.04 7.52 -8.32
N GLN A 89 -9.95 7.29 -7.00
CA GLN A 89 -9.66 5.98 -6.41
C GLN A 89 -10.98 5.32 -5.96
N GLY A 90 -11.55 4.45 -6.80
CA GLY A 90 -12.68 3.64 -6.37
C GLY A 90 -12.24 2.58 -5.34
N ARG A 91 -12.76 2.63 -4.10
CA ARG A 91 -13.44 1.51 -3.37
C ARG A 91 -13.10 1.33 -1.89
N SER A 92 -14.15 0.94 -1.16
CA SER A 92 -14.11 -0.03 -0.05
C SER A 92 -13.71 -1.41 -0.60
N LEU A 93 -12.46 -1.83 -0.39
CA LEU A 93 -11.96 -3.14 -0.82
C LEU A 93 -11.97 -4.08 0.39
N ARG A 94 -13.04 -4.88 0.54
CA ARG A 94 -13.17 -5.86 1.64
C ARG A 94 -12.16 -7.03 1.61
N ASN A 95 -11.15 -7.00 0.72
CA ASN A 95 -10.08 -7.99 0.59
C ASN A 95 -8.92 -7.43 -0.25
N ILE A 96 -8.13 -6.50 0.31
CA ILE A 96 -7.00 -5.89 -0.39
C ILE A 96 -5.87 -6.91 -0.55
N ARG A 97 -5.32 -6.99 -1.76
CA ARG A 97 -4.14 -7.79 -2.07
C ARG A 97 -3.01 -6.90 -2.51
N PHE A 98 -1.81 -7.20 -2.06
CA PHE A 98 -0.62 -6.38 -2.31
C PHE A 98 0.39 -7.13 -3.18
N VAL A 99 1.20 -6.36 -3.89
CA VAL A 99 2.51 -6.78 -4.38
C VAL A 99 3.54 -5.82 -3.83
N ALA A 100 4.59 -6.34 -3.21
CA ALA A 100 5.66 -5.55 -2.62
C ALA A 100 6.90 -5.56 -3.51
N ASP A 101 7.53 -4.40 -3.62
CA ASP A 101 8.85 -4.21 -4.22
C ASP A 101 9.91 -5.13 -3.57
N VAL A 102 10.93 -5.52 -4.34
CA VAL A 102 12.05 -6.38 -3.90
C VAL A 102 12.75 -5.87 -2.63
N GLN A 103 12.79 -4.55 -2.43
CA GLN A 103 13.39 -3.92 -1.24
C GLN A 103 12.54 -4.04 0.03
N LEU A 104 11.27 -4.46 -0.10
CA LEU A 104 10.29 -4.48 0.99
C LEU A 104 10.06 -5.89 1.56
N GLY A 105 11.05 -6.79 1.46
CA GLY A 105 10.91 -8.18 1.94
C GLY A 105 10.56 -8.30 3.43
N LYS A 106 11.13 -7.44 4.28
CA LYS A 106 10.80 -7.41 5.72
C LYS A 106 9.34 -6.98 5.95
N LEU A 107 8.87 -5.96 5.22
CA LEU A 107 7.49 -5.50 5.27
C LEU A 107 6.54 -6.59 4.78
N ALA A 108 6.83 -7.20 3.62
CA ALA A 108 6.01 -8.28 3.06
C ALA A 108 5.85 -9.43 4.05
N LYS A 109 6.93 -9.83 4.73
CA LYS A 109 6.89 -10.86 5.77
C LYS A 109 5.99 -10.47 6.94
N LYS A 110 6.09 -9.22 7.42
CA LYS A 110 5.27 -8.70 8.53
C LYS A 110 3.78 -8.64 8.15
N LEU A 111 3.45 -8.08 7.00
CA LEU A 111 2.06 -8.01 6.53
C LEU A 111 1.44 -9.41 6.36
N ARG A 112 2.20 -10.38 5.84
CA ARG A 112 1.75 -11.80 5.78
C ARG A 112 1.53 -12.41 7.15
N PHE A 113 2.40 -12.11 8.12
CA PHE A 113 2.21 -12.56 9.51
C PHE A 113 0.92 -12.01 10.11
N LEU A 114 0.52 -10.79 9.73
CA LEU A 114 -0.76 -10.19 10.11
C LEU A 114 -1.96 -10.72 9.32
N GLY A 115 -1.75 -11.71 8.43
CA GLY A 115 -2.81 -12.35 7.64
C GLY A 115 -3.08 -11.72 6.27
N LEU A 116 -2.35 -10.67 5.91
CA LEU A 116 -2.59 -9.93 4.66
C LEU A 116 -1.97 -10.64 3.45
N ASP A 117 -2.67 -10.60 2.31
CA ASP A 117 -2.20 -11.19 1.06
C ASP A 117 -1.15 -10.28 0.40
N VAL A 118 0.13 -10.62 0.58
CA VAL A 118 1.24 -9.86 -0.01
C VAL A 118 2.09 -10.76 -0.89
N GLU A 119 2.02 -10.54 -2.19
CA GLU A 119 2.94 -11.17 -3.13
C GLU A 119 4.31 -10.49 -3.08
N TYR A 120 5.37 -11.27 -2.92
CA TYR A 120 6.74 -10.80 -2.85
C TYR A 120 7.66 -11.94 -3.25
N ARG A 121 8.63 -11.63 -4.10
CA ARG A 121 9.80 -12.45 -4.36
C ARG A 121 11.01 -11.53 -4.55
N ASN A 122 12.16 -11.98 -4.09
CA ASN A 122 13.43 -11.25 -4.20
C ASN A 122 13.98 -11.18 -5.63
N ASP A 123 13.47 -12.00 -6.55
CA ASP A 123 13.89 -12.08 -7.95
C ASP A 123 12.89 -11.42 -8.94
N PHE A 124 11.97 -10.62 -8.41
CA PHE A 124 11.07 -9.83 -9.25
C PHE A 124 11.82 -8.69 -9.94
N THR A 125 11.59 -8.55 -11.24
CA THR A 125 11.96 -7.35 -11.99
C THR A 125 10.80 -6.35 -11.93
N ASN A 126 11.04 -5.09 -12.27
CA ASN A 126 9.99 -4.08 -12.34
C ASN A 126 8.86 -4.52 -13.29
N GLU A 127 9.19 -5.11 -14.43
CA GLU A 127 8.19 -5.62 -15.38
C GLU A 127 7.33 -6.72 -14.76
N LYS A 128 7.94 -7.65 -14.01
CA LYS A 128 7.20 -8.70 -13.30
C LYS A 128 6.29 -8.10 -12.22
N ILE A 129 6.76 -7.11 -11.46
CA ILE A 129 5.93 -6.42 -10.45
C ILE A 129 4.71 -5.79 -11.12
N LEU A 130 4.92 -5.02 -12.21
CA LEU A 130 3.85 -4.38 -12.96
C LEU A 130 2.86 -5.39 -13.55
N GLN A 131 3.33 -6.55 -14.04
CA GLN A 131 2.45 -7.65 -14.45
C GLN A 131 1.62 -8.19 -13.27
N ARG A 132 2.17 -8.29 -12.06
CA ARG A 132 1.40 -8.74 -10.88
C ARG A 132 0.37 -7.72 -10.42
N VAL A 133 0.67 -6.43 -10.52
CA VAL A 133 -0.29 -5.35 -10.26
C VAL A 133 -1.52 -5.51 -11.16
N THR A 134 -1.31 -5.67 -12.47
CA THR A 134 -2.40 -5.72 -13.45
C THR A 134 -3.23 -7.00 -13.38
N HIS A 135 -2.59 -8.17 -13.49
CA HIS A 135 -3.30 -9.46 -13.51
C HIS A 135 -3.96 -9.77 -12.18
N GLY A 136 -3.32 -9.36 -11.07
CA GLY A 136 -3.79 -9.65 -9.72
C GLY A 136 -4.75 -8.60 -9.16
N LYS A 137 -4.97 -7.47 -9.84
CA LYS A 137 -5.62 -6.28 -9.24
C LYS A 137 -5.03 -5.99 -7.85
N ARG A 138 -3.70 -6.02 -7.77
CA ARG A 138 -2.94 -5.88 -6.52
C ARG A 138 -2.50 -4.43 -6.35
N VAL A 139 -2.55 -3.94 -5.12
CA VAL A 139 -1.98 -2.65 -4.74
C VAL A 139 -0.46 -2.78 -4.70
N LEU A 140 0.24 -1.87 -5.39
CA LEU A 140 1.71 -1.82 -5.36
C LEU A 140 2.21 -1.14 -4.08
N LEU A 141 3.02 -1.83 -3.29
CA LEU A 141 3.81 -1.22 -2.21
C LEU A 141 5.24 -1.04 -2.69
N THR A 142 5.74 0.20 -2.70
CA THR A 142 7.10 0.50 -3.14
C THR A 142 7.65 1.76 -2.47
N ARG A 143 8.97 1.94 -2.52
CA ARG A 143 9.64 3.21 -2.23
C ARG A 143 10.13 3.91 -3.50
N ASP A 144 9.97 3.28 -4.67
CA ASP A 144 10.29 3.85 -5.96
C ASP A 144 9.08 4.57 -6.56
N ARG A 145 9.16 5.90 -6.57
CA ARG A 145 8.17 6.78 -7.19
C ARG A 145 7.97 6.48 -8.67
N ARG A 146 9.01 6.09 -9.39
CA ARG A 146 8.94 5.84 -10.84
C ARG A 146 8.08 4.61 -11.13
N LEU A 147 8.14 3.60 -10.28
CA LEU A 147 7.33 2.40 -10.42
C LEU A 147 5.83 2.72 -10.23
N LEU A 148 5.48 3.63 -9.31
CA LEU A 148 4.10 4.10 -9.12
C LEU A 148 3.58 4.97 -10.26
N MET A 149 4.45 5.66 -10.98
CA MET A 149 4.08 6.52 -12.11
C MET A 149 3.78 5.74 -13.40
N HIS A 150 4.01 4.42 -13.41
CA HIS A 150 3.69 3.60 -14.57
C HIS A 150 2.18 3.53 -14.78
N ASN A 151 1.71 3.80 -16.00
CA ASN A 151 0.26 3.92 -16.33
C ASN A 151 -0.60 2.70 -15.98
N VAL A 152 0.02 1.53 -15.82
CA VAL A 152 -0.67 0.28 -15.48
C VAL A 152 -0.98 0.15 -13.98
N VAL A 153 -0.37 0.98 -13.14
CA VAL A 153 -0.54 0.96 -11.68
C VAL A 153 -1.73 1.83 -11.30
N GLN A 154 -2.90 1.23 -11.11
CA GLN A 154 -4.09 1.97 -10.70
C GLN A 154 -4.09 2.29 -9.20
N HIS A 155 -3.57 1.36 -8.40
CA HIS A 155 -3.52 1.46 -6.95
C HIS A 155 -2.10 1.15 -6.48
N GLY A 156 -1.56 2.02 -5.65
CA GLY A 156 -0.26 1.82 -5.04
C GLY A 156 -0.05 2.78 -3.90
N TYR A 157 1.02 2.56 -3.16
CA TYR A 157 1.41 3.40 -2.06
C TYR A 157 2.92 3.56 -1.97
N LEU A 158 3.36 4.81 -1.86
CA LEU A 158 4.75 5.14 -1.61
C LEU A 158 5.05 5.10 -0.11
N LEU A 159 5.81 4.10 0.32
CA LEU A 159 6.23 3.97 1.71
C LEU A 159 7.18 5.13 2.10
N ARG A 160 6.77 5.87 3.13
CA ARG A 160 7.50 7.02 3.69
C ARG A 160 8.57 6.55 4.66
N SER A 161 8.24 5.59 5.52
CA SER A 161 9.20 5.06 6.48
C SER A 161 10.20 4.09 5.84
N ASP A 162 11.41 4.07 6.41
CA ASP A 162 12.46 3.08 6.19
C ASP A 162 12.44 1.94 7.22
N LEU A 163 11.69 2.09 8.31
CA LEU A 163 11.60 1.10 9.39
C LEU A 163 10.43 0.13 9.11
N PRO A 164 10.67 -1.19 9.01
CA PRO A 164 9.62 -2.16 8.66
C PRO A 164 8.39 -2.14 9.57
N ASP A 165 8.57 -1.86 10.87
CA ASP A 165 7.46 -1.77 11.82
C ASP A 165 6.58 -0.54 11.55
N LYS A 166 7.22 0.61 11.31
CA LYS A 166 6.50 1.84 10.94
C LYS A 166 5.84 1.70 9.57
N GLN A 167 6.51 1.09 8.59
CA GLN A 167 5.90 0.76 7.29
C GLN A 167 4.67 -0.13 7.43
N THR A 168 4.67 -1.06 8.40
CA THR A 168 3.52 -1.93 8.67
C THR A 168 2.34 -1.11 9.18
N VAL A 169 2.56 -0.22 10.16
CA VAL A 169 1.54 0.71 10.64
C VAL A 169 1.04 1.61 9.52
N GLU A 170 1.96 2.13 8.70
CA GLU A 170 1.68 2.98 7.55
C GLU A 170 0.69 2.30 6.60
N VAL A 171 0.96 1.05 6.18
CA VAL A 171 0.07 0.28 5.30
C VAL A 171 -1.25 -0.06 5.97
N VAL A 172 -1.25 -0.47 7.25
CA VAL A 172 -2.49 -0.84 7.93
C VAL A 172 -3.41 0.36 8.12
N PHE A 173 -2.83 1.52 8.48
CA PHE A 173 -3.56 2.78 8.59
C PHE A 173 -4.10 3.23 7.24
N ARG A 174 -3.22 3.29 6.23
CA ARG A 174 -3.49 3.80 4.87
C ARG A 174 -4.45 2.95 4.04
N PHE A 175 -4.88 1.81 4.53
CA PHE A 175 -5.83 0.95 3.83
C PHE A 175 -6.95 0.47 4.75
N ASP A 176 -7.10 1.09 5.92
CA ASP A 176 -8.06 0.75 6.98
C ASP A 176 -8.16 -0.78 7.25
N LEU A 177 -7.02 -1.40 7.53
CA LEU A 177 -6.89 -2.86 7.67
C LEU A 177 -6.90 -3.34 9.12
N ALA A 178 -7.02 -2.45 10.10
CA ALA A 178 -6.84 -2.77 11.53
C ALA A 178 -7.78 -3.89 12.02
N ASP A 179 -9.02 -3.88 11.54
CA ASP A 179 -10.06 -4.87 11.87
C ASP A 179 -10.00 -6.13 10.98
N GLN A 180 -9.22 -6.08 9.89
CA GLN A 180 -9.02 -7.21 8.97
C GLN A 180 -7.79 -8.07 9.33
N LEU A 181 -6.98 -7.64 10.32
CA LEU A 181 -5.80 -8.39 10.73
C LEU A 181 -6.20 -9.73 11.33
N ASN A 182 -5.74 -10.81 10.68
CA ASN A 182 -5.98 -12.19 11.10
C ASN A 182 -4.64 -12.95 11.14
N PRO A 183 -3.88 -12.82 12.25
CA PRO A 183 -2.57 -13.43 12.37
C PRO A 183 -2.60 -14.92 12.08
N PHE A 184 -1.54 -15.43 11.46
CA PHE A 184 -1.42 -16.85 11.06
C PHE A 184 -2.48 -17.36 10.08
N ALA A 185 -3.22 -16.49 9.39
CA ALA A 185 -4.01 -16.92 8.24
C ALA A 185 -3.15 -17.25 7.01
N ARG A 186 -1.92 -16.70 6.93
CA ARG A 186 -1.03 -16.83 5.77
C ARG A 186 0.41 -17.14 6.16
N CYS A 187 1.06 -17.88 5.28
CA CYS A 187 2.47 -18.23 5.41
C CYS A 187 3.34 -17.00 5.19
N ALA A 188 4.14 -16.64 6.20
CA ALA A 188 5.08 -15.52 6.11
C ALA A 188 6.13 -15.69 4.99
N GLU A 189 6.47 -16.93 4.63
CA GLU A 189 7.48 -17.21 3.60
C GLU A 189 6.92 -17.17 2.18
N CYS A 190 5.76 -17.80 1.93
CA CYS A 190 5.24 -18.00 0.57
C CYS A 190 3.83 -17.46 0.31
N ASN A 191 3.20 -16.79 1.29
CA ASN A 191 1.89 -16.15 1.20
C ASN A 191 0.66 -17.10 1.06
N SER A 192 0.87 -18.40 0.90
CA SER A 192 -0.21 -19.40 0.88
C SER A 192 -0.98 -19.46 2.20
N VAL A 193 -2.21 -19.97 2.16
CA VAL A 193 -3.08 -20.08 3.33
C VAL A 193 -2.52 -21.13 4.29
N LEU A 194 -2.65 -20.86 5.59
CA LEU A 194 -2.32 -21.81 6.64
C LEU A 194 -3.58 -22.56 7.05
N HIS A 195 -3.43 -23.87 7.30
CA HIS A 195 -4.50 -24.71 7.82
C HIS A 195 -4.05 -25.38 9.12
N THR A 196 -4.99 -25.62 10.03
CA THR A 196 -4.73 -26.38 11.24
C THR A 196 -4.32 -27.80 10.88
N VAL A 197 -3.27 -28.31 11.52
CA VAL A 197 -2.76 -29.66 11.31
C VAL A 197 -2.66 -30.43 12.63
N PRO A 198 -3.15 -31.67 12.71
CA PRO A 198 -2.97 -32.49 13.91
C PRO A 198 -1.49 -32.78 14.16
N LYS A 199 -1.06 -32.64 15.42
CA LYS A 199 0.32 -32.93 15.86
C LYS A 199 0.83 -34.30 15.41
N ALA A 200 -0.03 -35.31 15.40
CA ALA A 200 0.30 -36.66 14.95
C ALA A 200 0.83 -36.70 13.51
N GLN A 201 0.33 -35.85 12.61
CA GLN A 201 0.72 -35.83 11.19
C GLN A 201 2.09 -35.17 10.95
N ILE A 202 2.55 -34.34 11.90
CA ILE A 202 3.78 -33.56 11.77
C ILE A 202 4.83 -33.94 12.81
N LEU A 203 4.57 -34.97 13.62
CA LEU A 203 5.38 -35.32 14.79
C LEU A 203 6.85 -35.58 14.43
N ASN A 204 7.12 -36.12 13.24
CA ASN A 204 8.47 -36.38 12.74
C ASN A 204 9.23 -35.12 12.29
N HIS A 205 8.51 -34.01 12.05
CA HIS A 205 9.09 -32.74 11.60
C HIS A 205 9.29 -31.74 12.74
N LEU A 206 8.83 -32.05 13.95
CA LEU A 206 8.94 -31.19 15.11
C LEU A 206 10.23 -31.45 15.89
N GLU A 207 10.83 -30.39 16.44
CA GLU A 207 11.93 -30.52 17.40
C GLU A 207 11.44 -31.10 18.74
N PRO A 208 12.29 -31.79 19.52
CA PRO A 208 11.88 -32.47 20.76
C PRO A 208 11.12 -31.58 21.76
N LYS A 209 11.59 -30.35 22.00
CA LYS A 209 10.91 -29.40 22.90
C LYS A 209 9.56 -28.97 22.33
N THR A 210 9.46 -28.78 21.02
CA THR A 210 8.20 -28.41 20.37
C THR A 210 7.17 -29.53 20.47
N LYS A 211 7.59 -30.79 20.36
CA LYS A 211 6.74 -31.96 20.61
C LYS A 211 6.27 -32.03 22.06
N LEU A 212 7.06 -31.59 23.03
CA LEU A 212 6.69 -31.69 24.44
C LEU A 212 5.68 -30.61 24.84
N TYR A 213 5.91 -29.36 24.43
CA TYR A 213 5.22 -28.20 25.02
C TYR A 213 4.01 -27.68 24.22
N TYR A 214 3.86 -28.04 22.94
CA TYR A 214 2.80 -27.46 22.10
C TYR A 214 1.87 -28.53 21.50
N GLN A 215 0.59 -28.17 21.36
CA GLN A 215 -0.45 -29.05 20.81
C GLN A 215 -1.12 -28.47 19.56
N ASN A 216 -1.19 -27.14 19.45
CA ASN A 216 -1.82 -26.45 18.33
C ASN A 216 -0.77 -26.11 17.26
N PHE A 217 -1.03 -26.57 16.04
CA PHE A 217 -0.15 -26.34 14.90
C PHE A 217 -0.96 -25.91 13.69
N VAL A 218 -0.38 -25.00 12.90
CA VAL A 218 -0.85 -24.68 11.56
C VAL A 218 0.28 -24.94 10.56
N GLN A 219 -0.07 -25.47 9.40
CA GLN A 219 0.88 -25.79 8.34
C GLN A 219 0.52 -25.05 7.06
N CYS A 220 1.57 -24.62 6.34
CA CYS A 220 1.42 -24.10 5.00
C CYS A 220 1.17 -25.23 4.00
N GLU A 221 0.10 -25.11 3.20
CA GLU A 221 -0.25 -26.05 2.13
C GLU A 221 0.86 -26.20 1.07
N ARG A 222 1.64 -25.13 0.84
CA ARG A 222 2.61 -25.06 -0.26
C ARG A 222 4.03 -25.41 0.17
N CYS A 223 4.57 -24.69 1.14
CA CYS A 223 5.96 -24.89 1.58
C CYS A 223 6.10 -25.83 2.78
N ARG A 224 4.99 -26.37 3.30
CA ARG A 224 4.93 -27.30 4.45
C ARG A 224 5.51 -26.77 5.76
N LYS A 225 5.88 -25.49 5.82
CA LYS A 225 6.34 -24.83 7.04
C LYS A 225 5.26 -24.89 8.11
N VAL A 226 5.66 -25.29 9.30
CA VAL A 226 4.79 -25.44 10.48
C VAL A 226 4.98 -24.24 11.39
N TYR A 227 3.88 -23.73 11.94
CA TYR A 227 3.83 -22.65 12.93
C TYR A 227 3.04 -23.14 14.15
N TRP A 228 3.36 -22.61 15.33
CA TRP A 228 2.73 -22.95 16.60
C TRP A 228 2.75 -21.76 17.56
N GLU A 229 1.94 -21.83 18.61
CA GLU A 229 1.74 -20.78 19.61
C GLU A 229 2.90 -20.71 20.63
N GLY A 230 4.13 -20.52 20.14
CA GLY A 230 5.32 -20.34 20.98
C GLY A 230 5.59 -18.88 21.37
N SER A 231 6.79 -18.58 21.86
CA SER A 231 7.24 -17.20 22.16
C SER A 231 7.05 -16.24 20.97
N HIS A 232 7.23 -16.74 19.74
CA HIS A 232 6.95 -15.97 18.52
C HIS A 232 5.48 -15.51 18.39
N PHE A 233 4.54 -16.27 18.93
CA PHE A 233 3.11 -15.93 18.93
C PHE A 233 2.80 -14.80 19.89
N ILE A 234 3.41 -14.83 21.09
CA ILE A 234 3.28 -13.77 22.09
C ILE A 234 3.77 -12.45 21.51
N HIS A 235 4.99 -12.42 20.97
CA HIS A 235 5.54 -11.20 20.35
C HIS A 235 4.71 -10.74 19.14
N LEU A 236 4.12 -11.66 18.37
CA LEU A 236 3.27 -11.27 17.26
C LEU A 236 1.96 -10.63 17.74
N ASN A 237 1.33 -11.17 18.78
CA ASN A 237 0.11 -10.58 19.35
C ASN A 237 0.37 -9.20 19.95
N GLU A 238 1.51 -9.02 20.62
CA GLU A 238 1.96 -7.71 21.08
C GLU A 238 2.18 -6.75 19.91
N PHE A 239 2.80 -7.21 18.82
CA PHE A 239 2.97 -6.42 17.61
C PHE A 239 1.63 -6.06 16.94
N VAL A 240 0.69 -7.00 16.83
CA VAL A 240 -0.66 -6.74 16.29
C VAL A 240 -1.38 -5.69 17.14
N LYS A 241 -1.31 -5.82 18.47
CA LYS A 241 -1.88 -4.84 19.40
C LYS A 241 -1.23 -3.47 19.19
N TRP A 242 0.09 -3.40 19.15
CA TRP A 242 0.83 -2.16 18.90
C TRP A 242 0.46 -1.52 17.56
N VAL A 243 0.31 -2.31 16.49
CA VAL A 243 -0.13 -1.80 15.18
C VAL A 243 -1.53 -1.20 15.28
N ARG A 244 -2.50 -1.91 15.88
CA ARG A 244 -3.88 -1.41 16.08
C ARG A 244 -3.94 -0.16 16.96
N ASP A 245 -3.14 -0.10 18.01
CA ASP A 245 -3.08 1.05 18.89
C ASP A 245 -2.44 2.26 18.18
N SER A 246 -1.39 2.02 17.39
CA SER A 246 -0.72 3.05 16.60
C SER A 246 -1.62 3.62 15.49
N THR A 247 -2.41 2.78 14.82
CA THR A 247 -3.35 3.26 13.79
C THR A 247 -4.45 4.14 14.40
N ARG A 248 -4.95 3.77 15.59
CA ARG A 248 -5.96 4.57 16.32
C ARG A 248 -5.43 5.94 16.78
N GLN A 249 -4.14 6.05 17.09
CA GLN A 249 -3.53 7.32 17.45
C GLN A 249 -3.40 8.26 16.25
N LEU A 250 -3.23 7.73 15.04
CA LEU A 250 -3.14 8.53 13.81
C LEU A 250 -4.49 9.08 13.33
N THR A 251 -5.61 8.47 13.75
CA THR A 251 -6.96 8.99 13.52
C THR A 251 -7.39 10.13 14.47
N ARG A 252 -6.63 10.40 15.54
CA ARG A 252 -6.92 11.46 16.52
C ARG A 252 -6.11 12.72 16.23
#